data_AF-B1C594-F1
#
_entry.id   AF-B1C594-F1
#
_cell.length_a   1.000
_cell.length_b   1.000
_cell.length_c   1.000
_cell.angle_alpha   90.00
_cell.angle_beta   90.00
_cell.angle_gamma   90.00
#
_symmetry.space_group_name_H-M   'P 1'
#
loop_
_entity.id
_entity.type
_entity.pdbx_description
1 polymer ?
#
loop_
_entity_poly.entity_id
_entity_poly.type
_entity_poly.pdbx_seq_one_letter_code
_entity_poly.pdbx_strand_id
1 'polypeptide(L)'
;MKKSYNYKKGGQMMKKVINVFLTIIMACVVVLLVISLSIRTISTKTISNAFFEEEVSNNMKEVLANTFPDVSSENIDVLENVIKDNEAINEVANDLLNHISDSISSGNKVDSETILNEISVAIDQNVPVIEEALGKDIPEEQIKEIQNKLTDEDSNLKNQIDQTVDKIENMDSSAKQVIKTYDALNNNVTKILCIISLVVIIVLLGIINKSFFKWSLFSGISLIVSGVIVGVIVPMIVNVVEVAIGQRILGTTIDIAVNSLNIAGIICAVIGIVLIIVYAILNRRYRTYDRQYY
;
A
#
# COMPACT_ATOMS: atom_id res chain seq x y z
N MET A 1 35.19 -42.60 20.97
CA MET A 1 33.87 -42.03 21.37
C MET A 1 33.80 -40.50 21.37
N LYS A 2 34.76 -39.75 21.93
CA LYS A 2 34.73 -38.26 22.02
C LYS A 2 34.61 -37.52 20.67
N LYS A 3 35.28 -38.00 19.61
CA LYS A 3 35.22 -37.42 18.25
C LYS A 3 33.82 -37.53 17.61
N SER A 4 33.17 -38.70 17.71
CA SER A 4 31.81 -38.92 17.17
C SER A 4 30.74 -38.09 17.89
N TYR A 5 30.90 -37.85 19.20
CA TYR A 5 30.01 -37.00 19.98
C TYR A 5 30.10 -35.51 19.58
N ASN A 6 31.33 -35.01 19.36
CA ASN A 6 31.55 -33.64 18.88
C ASN A 6 31.01 -33.42 17.46
N TYR A 7 31.11 -34.41 16.56
CA TYR A 7 30.51 -34.33 15.22
C TYR A 7 28.97 -34.31 15.26
N LYS A 8 28.32 -35.14 16.08
CA LYS A 8 26.86 -35.10 16.26
C LYS A 8 26.38 -33.78 16.88
N LYS A 9 27.12 -33.24 17.85
CA LYS A 9 26.81 -31.97 18.53
C LYS A 9 27.01 -30.77 17.59
N GLY A 10 28.09 -30.75 16.81
CA GLY A 10 28.36 -29.74 15.77
C GLY A 10 27.31 -29.75 14.66
N GLY A 11 26.90 -30.92 14.18
CA GLY A 11 25.85 -31.05 13.17
C GLY A 11 24.47 -30.61 13.66
N GLN A 12 24.12 -30.83 14.93
CA GLN A 12 22.89 -30.29 15.52
C GLN A 12 22.93 -28.76 15.71
N MET A 13 24.10 -28.21 16.06
CA MET A 13 24.28 -26.77 16.22
C MET A 13 24.16 -26.04 14.88
N MET A 14 24.80 -26.57 13.83
CA MET A 14 24.75 -26.01 12.48
C MET A 14 23.32 -25.99 11.91
N LYS A 15 22.52 -27.05 12.15
CA LYS A 15 21.10 -27.07 11.77
C LYS A 15 20.26 -25.98 12.45
N LYS A 16 20.51 -25.73 13.74
CA LYS A 16 19.80 -24.67 14.48
C LYS A 16 20.14 -23.29 13.92
N VAL A 17 21.41 -23.03 13.61
CA VAL A 17 21.86 -21.76 13.02
C VAL A 17 21.21 -21.56 11.65
N ILE A 18 21.21 -22.57 10.78
CA ILE A 18 20.58 -22.48 9.45
C ILE A 18 19.07 -22.23 9.56
N ASN A 19 18.38 -22.91 10.49
CA ASN A 19 16.94 -22.67 10.70
C ASN A 19 16.65 -21.24 11.13
N VAL A 20 17.42 -20.70 12.08
CA VAL A 20 17.27 -19.31 12.54
C VAL A 20 17.50 -18.34 11.38
N PHE A 21 18.58 -18.55 10.62
CA PHE A 21 18.91 -17.73 9.47
C PHE A 21 17.80 -17.74 8.39
N LEU A 22 17.29 -18.93 8.03
CA LEU A 22 16.17 -19.06 7.10
C LEU A 22 14.88 -18.42 7.62
N THR A 23 14.63 -18.48 8.93
CA THR A 23 13.46 -17.83 9.55
C THR A 23 13.56 -16.31 9.49
N ILE A 24 14.77 -15.75 9.69
CA ILE A 24 15.03 -14.31 9.53
C ILE A 24 14.80 -13.89 8.07
N ILE A 25 15.35 -14.65 7.11
CA ILE A 25 15.13 -14.37 5.68
C ILE A 25 13.63 -14.43 5.36
N MET A 26 12.92 -15.45 5.86
CA MET A 26 11.47 -15.56 5.67
C MET A 26 10.74 -14.33 6.21
N ALA A 27 11.12 -13.85 7.40
CA ALA A 27 10.53 -12.66 7.98
C ALA A 27 10.75 -11.42 7.10
N CYS A 28 11.96 -11.24 6.55
CA CYS A 28 12.25 -10.16 5.60
C CYS A 28 11.41 -10.27 4.32
N VAL A 29 11.30 -11.47 3.74
CA VAL A 29 10.50 -11.68 2.51
C VAL A 29 9.01 -11.43 2.77
N VAL A 30 8.48 -11.83 3.93
CA VAL A 30 7.10 -11.52 4.32
C VAL A 30 6.91 -10.01 4.46
N VAL A 31 7.82 -9.30 5.14
CA VAL A 31 7.74 -7.83 5.27
C VAL A 31 7.70 -7.18 3.88
N LEU A 32 8.62 -7.57 2.99
CA LEU A 32 8.65 -7.07 1.60
C LEU A 32 7.36 -7.36 0.84
N LEU A 33 6.81 -8.57 0.97
CA LEU A 33 5.56 -8.96 0.32
C LEU A 33 4.38 -8.14 0.84
N VAL A 34 4.26 -7.95 2.15
CA VAL A 34 3.14 -7.19 2.72
C VAL A 34 3.22 -5.71 2.34
N ILE A 35 4.43 -5.13 2.33
CA ILE A 35 4.64 -3.77 1.82
C ILE A 35 4.24 -3.71 0.34
N SER A 36 4.73 -4.63 -0.49
CA SER A 36 4.41 -4.72 -1.93
C SER A 36 2.90 -4.84 -2.21
N LEU A 37 2.15 -5.53 -1.35
CA LEU A 37 0.70 -5.64 -1.46
C LEU A 37 -0.04 -4.37 -0.99
N SER A 38 0.52 -3.65 -0.02
CA SER A 38 -0.14 -2.50 0.61
C SER A 38 0.24 -1.16 -0.03
N ILE A 39 1.39 -1.09 -0.70
CA ILE A 39 1.98 0.17 -1.17
C ILE A 39 1.07 0.94 -2.11
N ARG A 40 0.36 0.25 -3.02
CA ARG A 40 -0.61 0.88 -3.93
C ARG A 40 -1.72 1.55 -3.14
N THR A 41 -2.38 0.82 -2.24
CA THR A 41 -3.48 1.35 -1.42
C THR A 41 -3.03 2.52 -0.56
N ILE A 42 -1.83 2.45 0.04
CA ILE A 42 -1.29 3.54 0.85
C ILE A 42 -1.04 4.77 -0.01
N SER A 43 -0.34 4.62 -1.14
CA SER A 43 -0.02 5.74 -2.03
C SER A 43 -1.28 6.38 -2.60
N THR A 44 -2.24 5.58 -3.09
CA THR A 44 -3.51 6.08 -3.63
C THR A 44 -4.28 6.87 -2.58
N LYS A 45 -4.46 6.33 -1.38
CA LYS A 45 -5.17 7.05 -0.30
C LYS A 45 -4.44 8.30 0.16
N THR A 46 -3.11 8.24 0.22
CA THR A 46 -2.28 9.39 0.62
C THR A 46 -2.43 10.55 -0.37
N ILE A 47 -2.36 10.24 -1.67
CA ILE A 47 -2.53 11.25 -2.73
C ILE A 47 -3.98 11.70 -2.82
N SER A 48 -4.95 10.80 -2.67
CA SER A 48 -6.35 11.14 -2.62
C SER A 48 -6.62 12.14 -1.50
N ASN A 49 -6.14 11.88 -0.28
CA ASN A 49 -6.30 12.79 0.85
C ASN A 49 -5.61 14.14 0.57
N ALA A 50 -4.34 14.14 0.13
CA ALA A 50 -3.61 15.38 -0.10
C ALA A 50 -4.20 16.23 -1.24
N PHE A 51 -4.53 15.61 -2.38
CA PHE A 51 -5.03 16.31 -3.57
C PHE A 51 -6.48 16.76 -3.38
N PHE A 52 -7.34 15.91 -2.79
CA PHE A 52 -8.77 16.19 -2.70
C PHE A 52 -9.19 16.90 -1.42
N GLU A 53 -8.51 16.76 -0.27
CA GLU A 53 -8.88 17.49 0.95
C GLU A 53 -8.48 18.96 0.92
N GLU A 54 -7.29 19.29 0.42
CA GLU A 54 -6.76 20.65 0.53
C GLU A 54 -7.18 21.51 -0.67
N GLU A 55 -7.27 20.93 -1.87
CA GLU A 55 -7.28 21.72 -3.10
C GLU A 55 -8.55 21.53 -3.93
N VAL A 56 -8.94 20.28 -4.21
CA VAL A 56 -10.20 20.02 -4.92
C VAL A 56 -11.38 20.39 -4.03
N SER A 57 -11.38 20.05 -2.75
CA SER A 57 -12.49 20.42 -1.85
C SER A 57 -12.73 21.93 -1.83
N ASN A 58 -11.69 22.75 -1.69
CA ASN A 58 -11.85 24.21 -1.61
C ASN A 58 -12.37 24.80 -2.93
N ASN A 59 -11.80 24.41 -4.07
CA ASN A 59 -12.26 24.87 -5.38
C ASN A 59 -13.66 24.32 -5.71
N MET A 60 -13.94 23.08 -5.37
CA MET A 60 -15.22 22.43 -5.61
C MET A 60 -16.31 23.00 -4.69
N LYS A 61 -16.00 23.39 -3.44
CA LYS A 61 -16.93 24.15 -2.58
C LYS A 61 -17.29 25.49 -3.19
N GLU A 62 -16.31 26.22 -3.71
CA GLU A 62 -16.55 27.49 -4.37
C GLU A 62 -17.41 27.31 -5.63
N VAL A 63 -17.08 26.33 -6.47
CA VAL A 63 -17.85 26.02 -7.68
C VAL A 63 -19.26 25.56 -7.33
N LEU A 64 -19.43 24.64 -6.38
CA LEU A 64 -20.73 24.14 -5.95
C LEU A 64 -21.58 25.21 -5.26
N ALA A 65 -20.99 26.08 -4.43
CA ALA A 65 -21.72 27.19 -3.80
C ALA A 65 -22.18 28.22 -4.84
N ASN A 66 -21.37 28.46 -5.88
CA ASN A 66 -21.74 29.36 -6.97
C ASN A 66 -22.80 28.75 -7.91
N THR A 67 -22.72 27.44 -8.19
CA THR A 67 -23.64 26.73 -9.08
C THR A 67 -24.97 26.39 -8.37
N PHE A 68 -24.94 26.14 -7.06
CA PHE A 68 -26.08 25.76 -6.23
C PHE A 68 -26.27 26.69 -5.01
N PRO A 69 -26.58 27.98 -5.23
CA PRO A 69 -26.74 28.96 -4.14
C PRO A 69 -27.89 28.62 -3.17
N ASP A 70 -28.83 27.78 -3.60
CA ASP A 70 -29.99 27.35 -2.81
C ASP A 70 -29.69 26.16 -1.88
N VAL A 71 -28.49 25.59 -1.94
CA VAL A 71 -28.06 24.47 -1.09
C VAL A 71 -27.34 25.01 0.14
N SER A 72 -27.77 24.60 1.34
CA SER A 72 -27.13 25.01 2.59
C SER A 72 -25.69 24.55 2.66
N SER A 73 -24.81 25.35 3.28
CA SER A 73 -23.41 25.00 3.49
C SER A 73 -23.21 23.62 4.16
N GLU A 74 -24.13 23.23 5.06
CA GLU A 74 -24.14 21.93 5.71
C GLU A 74 -24.32 20.75 4.73
N ASN A 75 -25.08 20.94 3.64
CA ASN A 75 -25.25 19.93 2.60
C ASN A 75 -24.06 19.91 1.64
N ILE A 76 -23.36 21.04 1.47
CA ILE A 76 -22.09 21.12 0.71
C ILE A 76 -20.98 20.35 1.44
N ASP A 77 -20.92 20.40 2.78
CA ASP A 77 -19.96 19.63 3.58
C ASP A 77 -20.26 18.12 3.55
N VAL A 78 -21.54 17.71 3.48
CA VAL A 78 -21.92 16.30 3.26
C VAL A 78 -21.47 15.84 1.88
N LEU A 79 -21.63 16.69 0.86
CA LEU A 79 -21.19 16.42 -0.51
C LEU A 79 -19.68 16.22 -0.61
N GLU A 80 -18.92 17.04 0.10
CA GLU A 80 -17.46 16.93 0.19
C GLU A 80 -17.03 15.56 0.71
N ASN A 81 -17.63 15.09 1.81
CA ASN A 81 -17.28 13.80 2.41
C ASN A 81 -17.64 12.62 1.49
N VAL A 82 -18.77 12.71 0.78
CA VAL A 82 -19.21 11.72 -0.19
C VAL A 82 -18.26 11.63 -1.39
N ILE A 83 -17.72 12.77 -1.82
CA ILE A 83 -16.77 12.85 -2.93
C ILE A 83 -15.38 12.37 -2.47
N LYS A 84 -14.90 12.76 -1.29
CA LYS A 84 -13.58 12.36 -0.75
C LYS A 84 -13.39 10.85 -0.62
N ASP A 85 -14.40 10.13 -0.15
CA ASP A 85 -14.34 8.67 0.04
C ASP A 85 -14.77 7.88 -1.20
N ASN A 86 -14.97 8.54 -2.34
CA ASN A 86 -15.47 7.89 -3.55
C ASN A 86 -14.41 7.02 -4.24
N GLU A 87 -14.83 5.87 -4.77
CA GLU A 87 -14.00 4.96 -5.54
C GLU A 87 -13.44 5.62 -6.81
N ALA A 88 -14.24 6.42 -7.53
CA ALA A 88 -13.82 7.16 -8.72
C ALA A 88 -12.64 8.11 -8.44
N ILE A 89 -12.61 8.71 -7.25
CA ILE A 89 -11.54 9.62 -6.83
C ILE A 89 -10.27 8.87 -6.45
N ASN A 90 -10.42 7.70 -5.83
CA ASN A 90 -9.29 6.81 -5.61
C ASN A 90 -8.72 6.28 -6.95
N GLU A 91 -9.55 6.07 -7.97
CA GLU A 91 -9.08 5.70 -9.32
C GLU A 91 -8.25 6.81 -9.95
N VAL A 92 -8.71 8.06 -9.93
CA VAL A 92 -7.93 9.22 -10.42
C VAL A 92 -6.59 9.35 -9.70
N ALA A 93 -6.57 9.25 -8.36
CA ALA A 93 -5.33 9.31 -7.59
C ALA A 93 -4.37 8.15 -7.92
N ASN A 94 -4.93 6.97 -8.21
CA ASN A 94 -4.16 5.82 -8.64
C ASN A 94 -3.59 5.98 -10.06
N ASP A 95 -4.34 6.56 -10.99
CA ASP A 95 -3.90 6.72 -12.37
C ASP A 95 -2.86 7.83 -12.49
N LEU A 96 -3.04 8.93 -11.76
CA LEU A 96 -1.99 9.94 -11.56
C LEU A 96 -0.65 9.31 -11.09
N LEU A 97 -0.70 8.43 -10.09
CA LEU A 97 0.48 7.69 -9.62
C LEU A 97 1.11 6.83 -10.71
N ASN A 98 0.30 6.13 -11.50
CA ASN A 98 0.78 5.26 -12.57
C ASN A 98 1.42 6.08 -13.69
N HIS A 99 0.78 7.17 -14.13
CA HIS A 99 1.32 8.08 -15.14
C HIS A 99 2.67 8.69 -14.71
N ILE A 100 2.79 9.10 -13.44
CA ILE A 100 4.06 9.60 -12.87
C ILE A 100 5.13 8.51 -12.83
N SER A 101 4.76 7.30 -12.37
CA SER A 101 5.66 6.16 -12.27
C SER A 101 6.20 5.74 -13.65
N ASP A 102 5.31 5.62 -14.63
CA ASP A 102 5.64 5.21 -16.00
C ASP A 102 6.49 6.26 -16.72
N SER A 103 6.19 7.54 -16.52
CA SER A 103 7.00 8.66 -17.01
C SER A 103 8.44 8.57 -16.49
N ILE A 104 8.63 8.36 -15.19
CA ILE A 104 9.96 8.28 -14.58
C ILE A 104 10.70 7.00 -14.96
N SER A 105 10.01 5.88 -15.07
CA SER A 105 10.59 4.59 -15.46
C SER A 105 10.97 4.57 -16.95
N SER A 106 10.17 5.17 -17.82
CA SER A 106 10.36 5.17 -19.28
C SER A 106 11.13 6.38 -19.80
N GLY A 107 11.28 7.44 -18.99
CA GLY A 107 11.86 8.71 -19.42
C GLY A 107 10.93 9.56 -20.30
N ASN A 108 9.64 9.24 -20.31
CA ASN A 108 8.62 9.98 -21.06
C ASN A 108 8.06 11.13 -20.22
N LYS A 109 7.40 12.10 -20.85
CA LYS A 109 6.67 13.15 -20.12
C LYS A 109 5.40 12.58 -19.47
N VAL A 110 4.98 13.18 -18.37
CA VAL A 110 3.68 12.88 -17.77
C VAL A 110 2.58 13.44 -18.67
N ASP A 111 1.55 12.65 -18.93
CA ASP A 111 0.42 13.05 -19.77
C ASP A 111 -0.65 13.75 -18.92
N SER A 112 -0.47 15.07 -18.73
CA SER A 112 -1.43 15.91 -18.00
C SER A 112 -2.83 15.89 -18.61
N GLU A 113 -2.96 15.69 -19.93
CA GLU A 113 -4.26 15.71 -20.62
C GLU A 113 -5.07 14.46 -20.29
N THR A 114 -4.42 13.30 -20.22
CA THR A 114 -5.07 12.06 -19.76
C THR A 114 -5.55 12.19 -18.31
N ILE A 115 -4.74 12.76 -17.42
CA ILE A 115 -5.13 13.00 -16.01
C ILE A 115 -6.37 13.91 -15.91
N LEU A 116 -6.45 14.97 -16.72
CA LEU A 116 -7.61 15.87 -16.74
C LEU A 116 -8.88 15.19 -17.25
N ASN A 117 -8.74 14.31 -18.25
CA ASN A 117 -9.86 13.50 -18.74
C ASN A 117 -10.37 12.52 -17.67
N GLU A 118 -9.47 11.89 -16.91
CA GLU A 118 -9.84 11.00 -15.80
C GLU A 118 -10.58 11.76 -14.69
N ILE A 119 -10.16 12.99 -14.37
CA ILE A 119 -10.88 13.87 -13.44
C ILE A 119 -12.29 14.17 -13.94
N SER A 120 -12.45 14.43 -15.24
CA SER A 120 -13.77 14.68 -15.85
C SER A 120 -14.69 13.46 -15.73
N VAL A 121 -14.15 12.26 -15.97
CA VAL A 121 -14.88 10.99 -15.81
C VAL A 121 -15.27 10.76 -14.35
N ALA A 122 -14.38 11.06 -13.40
CA ALA A 122 -14.70 10.93 -11.98
C ALA A 122 -15.79 11.90 -11.52
N ILE A 123 -15.83 13.11 -12.09
CA ILE A 123 -16.94 14.05 -11.87
C ILE A 123 -18.25 13.43 -12.34
N ASP A 124 -18.30 12.90 -13.57
CA ASP A 124 -19.52 12.27 -14.12
C ASP A 124 -19.99 11.08 -13.29
N GLN A 125 -19.06 10.22 -12.85
CA GLN A 125 -19.38 9.07 -11.99
C GLN A 125 -19.91 9.47 -10.61
N ASN A 126 -19.57 10.66 -10.14
CA ASN A 126 -20.02 11.17 -8.84
C ASN A 126 -21.35 11.92 -8.92
N VAL A 127 -21.80 12.37 -10.09
CA VAL A 127 -23.08 13.08 -10.27
C VAL A 127 -24.25 12.36 -9.59
N PRO A 128 -24.50 11.05 -9.79
CA PRO A 128 -25.64 10.38 -9.16
C PRO A 128 -25.56 10.39 -7.63
N VAL A 129 -24.35 10.32 -7.09
CA VAL A 129 -24.10 10.31 -5.64
C VAL A 129 -24.33 11.71 -5.06
N ILE A 130 -23.99 12.74 -5.82
CA ILE A 130 -24.23 14.15 -5.50
C ILE A 130 -25.74 14.45 -5.56
N GLU A 131 -26.44 13.96 -6.58
CA GLU A 131 -27.89 14.09 -6.72
C GLU A 131 -28.65 13.43 -5.55
N GLU A 132 -28.21 12.22 -5.15
CA GLU A 132 -28.77 11.51 -3.99
C GLU A 132 -28.55 12.30 -2.68
N ALA A 133 -27.35 12.85 -2.48
CA ALA A 133 -27.02 13.63 -1.30
C ALA A 133 -27.79 14.97 -1.23
N LEU A 134 -28.03 15.60 -2.38
CA LEU A 134 -28.77 16.86 -2.48
C LEU A 134 -30.29 16.67 -2.56
N GLY A 135 -30.76 15.46 -2.85
CA GLY A 135 -32.16 15.15 -3.11
C GLY A 135 -32.72 15.93 -4.32
N LYS A 136 -31.87 16.27 -5.29
CA LYS A 136 -32.19 17.05 -6.49
C LYS A 136 -31.37 16.56 -7.68
N ASP A 137 -32.02 16.46 -8.83
CA ASP A 137 -31.33 16.21 -10.11
C ASP A 137 -30.48 17.41 -10.50
N ILE A 138 -29.29 17.15 -11.01
CA ILE A 138 -28.35 18.16 -11.49
C ILE A 138 -28.43 18.22 -13.02
N PRO A 139 -28.75 19.38 -13.61
CA PRO A 139 -28.76 19.54 -15.06
C PRO A 139 -27.38 19.27 -15.67
N GLU A 140 -27.34 18.58 -16.82
CA GLU A 140 -26.09 18.35 -17.58
C GLU A 140 -25.31 19.63 -17.89
N GLU A 141 -26.00 20.77 -18.07
CA GLU A 141 -25.35 22.06 -18.28
C GLU A 141 -24.51 22.50 -17.07
N GLN A 142 -24.98 22.23 -15.85
CA GLN A 142 -24.25 22.53 -14.63
C GLN A 142 -23.06 21.58 -14.42
N ILE A 143 -23.21 20.31 -14.81
CA ILE A 143 -22.12 19.32 -14.79
C ILE A 143 -21.00 19.78 -15.73
N LYS A 144 -21.35 20.19 -16.95
CA LYS A 144 -20.38 20.74 -17.92
C LYS A 144 -19.74 22.03 -17.44
N GLU A 145 -20.48 22.89 -16.75
CA GLU A 145 -19.91 24.11 -16.17
C GLU A 145 -18.88 23.78 -15.07
N ILE A 146 -19.16 22.77 -14.23
CA ILE A 146 -18.23 22.26 -13.22
C ILE A 146 -16.99 21.67 -13.88
N GLN A 147 -17.16 20.81 -14.89
CA GLN A 147 -16.06 20.21 -15.64
C GLN A 147 -15.17 21.28 -16.26
N ASN A 148 -15.73 22.20 -17.06
CA ASN A 148 -14.97 23.25 -17.72
C ASN A 148 -14.20 24.12 -16.70
N LYS A 149 -14.84 24.53 -15.59
CA LYS A 149 -14.15 25.32 -14.55
C LYS A 149 -12.98 24.57 -13.89
N LEU A 150 -13.05 23.24 -13.82
CA LEU A 150 -12.02 22.41 -13.19
C LEU A 150 -10.95 21.94 -14.17
N THR A 151 -11.25 21.82 -15.47
CA THR A 151 -10.33 21.18 -16.45
C THR A 151 -9.92 22.07 -17.62
N ASP A 152 -10.46 23.28 -17.77
CA ASP A 152 -10.07 24.21 -18.84
C ASP A 152 -8.58 24.60 -18.79
N GLU A 153 -8.06 25.10 -19.92
CA GLU A 153 -6.66 25.53 -20.07
C GLU A 153 -6.20 26.54 -19.01
N ASP A 154 -7.10 27.42 -18.55
CA ASP A 154 -6.84 28.44 -17.54
C ASP A 154 -7.22 28.00 -16.11
N SER A 155 -7.66 26.75 -15.91
CA SER A 155 -8.08 26.26 -14.60
C SER A 155 -6.91 26.23 -13.62
N ASN A 156 -7.21 26.51 -12.35
CA ASN A 156 -6.22 26.45 -11.27
C ASN A 156 -5.68 25.02 -11.10
N LEU A 157 -6.55 24.02 -11.32
CA LEU A 157 -6.24 22.60 -11.25
C LEU A 157 -5.22 22.17 -12.32
N LYS A 158 -5.42 22.56 -13.59
CA LYS A 158 -4.47 22.27 -14.66
C LYS A 158 -3.09 22.88 -14.38
N ASN A 159 -3.06 24.15 -13.98
CA ASN A 159 -1.81 24.82 -13.64
C ASN A 159 -1.06 24.11 -12.50
N GLN A 160 -1.77 23.56 -11.52
CA GLN A 160 -1.17 22.80 -10.43
C GLN A 160 -0.71 21.40 -10.84
N ILE A 161 -1.48 20.71 -11.68
CA ILE A 161 -1.07 19.44 -12.28
C ILE A 161 0.23 19.67 -13.08
N ASP A 162 0.25 20.67 -13.95
CA ASP A 162 1.42 21.00 -14.77
C ASP A 162 2.63 21.42 -13.91
N GLN A 163 2.43 22.21 -12.84
CA GLN A 163 3.49 22.52 -11.88
C GLN A 163 4.01 21.29 -11.12
N THR A 164 3.12 20.36 -10.77
CA THR A 164 3.48 19.12 -10.09
C THR A 164 4.26 18.20 -11.02
N VAL A 165 3.82 18.08 -12.28
CA VAL A 165 4.52 17.38 -13.35
C VAL A 165 5.91 17.99 -13.57
N ASP A 166 6.02 19.31 -13.71
CA ASP A 166 7.31 19.99 -13.89
C ASP A 166 8.26 19.76 -12.71
N LYS A 167 7.74 19.77 -11.47
CA LYS A 167 8.53 19.43 -10.28
C LYS A 167 9.03 17.99 -10.36
N ILE A 168 8.17 17.04 -10.75
CA ILE A 168 8.49 15.61 -10.86
C ILE A 168 9.51 15.35 -11.98
N GLU A 169 9.38 16.00 -13.14
CA GLU A 169 10.33 15.87 -14.25
C GLU A 169 11.72 16.41 -13.85
N ASN A 170 11.75 17.51 -13.10
CA ASN A 170 12.97 18.19 -12.65
C ASN A 170 13.46 17.76 -11.26
N MET A 171 12.84 16.75 -10.64
CA MET A 171 13.24 16.24 -9.33
C MET A 171 14.67 15.69 -9.34
N ASP A 172 15.30 15.75 -8.16
CA ASP A 172 16.62 15.18 -7.94
C ASP A 172 16.62 13.64 -8.04
N SER A 173 17.81 13.05 -8.14
CA SER A 173 17.96 11.61 -8.33
C SER A 173 17.42 10.79 -7.15
N SER A 174 17.39 11.33 -5.94
CA SER A 174 16.86 10.64 -4.76
C SER A 174 15.34 10.47 -4.85
N ALA A 175 14.61 11.52 -5.20
CA ALA A 175 13.16 11.46 -5.39
C ALA A 175 12.77 10.51 -6.53
N LYS A 176 13.49 10.57 -7.66
CA LYS A 176 13.30 9.61 -8.77
C LYS A 176 13.56 8.16 -8.33
N GLN A 177 14.50 7.93 -7.41
CA GLN A 177 14.76 6.60 -6.86
C GLN A 177 13.64 6.10 -5.95
N VAL A 178 12.98 6.99 -5.19
CA VAL A 178 11.78 6.64 -4.40
C VAL A 178 10.65 6.15 -5.31
N ILE A 179 10.38 6.87 -6.41
CA ILE A 179 9.31 6.49 -7.35
C ILE A 179 9.66 5.18 -8.07
N LYS A 180 10.92 4.97 -8.48
CA LYS A 180 11.36 3.67 -9.01
C LYS A 180 11.24 2.52 -8.00
N THR A 181 11.44 2.82 -6.71
CA THR A 181 11.26 1.83 -5.65
C THR A 181 9.78 1.50 -5.46
N TYR A 182 8.90 2.50 -5.54
CA TYR A 182 7.46 2.30 -5.59
C TYR A 182 7.07 1.39 -6.75
N ASP A 183 7.50 1.70 -7.98
CA ASP A 183 7.20 0.93 -9.18
C ASP A 183 7.63 -0.54 -9.04
N ALA A 184 8.88 -0.75 -8.60
CA ALA A 184 9.41 -2.08 -8.33
C ALA A 184 8.63 -2.83 -7.26
N LEU A 185 8.17 -2.17 -6.19
CA LEU A 185 7.37 -2.79 -5.13
C LEU A 185 5.93 -3.05 -5.55
N ASN A 186 5.34 -2.21 -6.41
CA ASN A 186 3.98 -2.40 -6.88
C ASN A 186 3.88 -3.49 -7.98
N ASN A 187 4.99 -3.78 -8.65
CA ASN A 187 5.03 -4.73 -9.76
C ASN A 187 4.64 -6.17 -9.35
N ASN A 188 3.79 -6.81 -10.16
CA ASN A 188 3.38 -8.20 -10.02
C ASN A 188 4.56 -9.19 -10.03
N VAL A 189 5.64 -8.88 -10.77
CA VAL A 189 6.86 -9.70 -10.80
C VAL A 189 7.48 -9.81 -9.41
N THR A 190 7.59 -8.69 -8.69
CA THR A 190 8.13 -8.65 -7.32
C THR A 190 7.27 -9.46 -6.36
N LYS A 191 5.94 -9.32 -6.46
CA LYS A 191 4.97 -10.11 -5.67
C LYS A 191 5.17 -11.61 -5.91
N ILE A 192 5.25 -12.03 -7.17
CA ILE A 192 5.46 -13.42 -7.56
C ILE A 192 6.81 -13.94 -7.06
N LEU A 193 7.90 -13.16 -7.21
CA LEU A 193 9.24 -13.52 -6.73
C LEU A 193 9.27 -13.72 -5.22
N CYS A 194 8.57 -12.87 -4.46
CA CYS A 194 8.45 -13.03 -3.01
C CYS A 194 7.71 -14.33 -2.66
N ILE A 195 6.58 -14.63 -3.33
CA ILE A 195 5.82 -15.87 -3.11
C ILE A 195 6.67 -17.10 -3.41
N ILE A 196 7.37 -17.13 -4.55
CA ILE A 196 8.26 -18.23 -4.92
C ILE A 196 9.35 -18.41 -3.86
N SER A 197 9.96 -17.30 -3.43
CA SER A 197 11.00 -17.32 -2.39
C SER A 197 10.48 -17.90 -1.06
N LEU A 198 9.27 -17.55 -0.65
CA LEU A 198 8.64 -18.12 0.55
C LEU A 198 8.46 -19.63 0.43
N VAL A 199 7.94 -20.11 -0.70
CA VAL A 199 7.75 -21.55 -0.94
C VAL A 199 9.08 -22.29 -0.85
N VAL A 200 10.15 -21.77 -1.47
CA VAL A 200 11.49 -22.36 -1.41
C VAL A 200 11.99 -22.44 0.04
N ILE A 201 11.86 -21.36 0.82
CA ILE A 201 12.31 -21.36 2.22
C ILE A 201 11.52 -22.38 3.06
N ILE A 202 10.21 -22.48 2.86
CA ILE A 202 9.35 -23.45 3.56
C ILE A 202 9.81 -24.89 3.25
N VAL A 203 10.08 -25.20 1.99
CA VAL A 203 10.57 -26.53 1.56
C VAL A 203 11.93 -26.82 2.19
N LEU A 204 12.86 -25.88 2.17
CA LEU A 204 14.19 -26.03 2.79
C LEU A 204 14.08 -26.29 4.31
N LEU A 205 13.21 -25.55 5.01
CA LEU A 205 12.95 -25.77 6.43
C LEU A 205 12.38 -27.16 6.71
N GLY A 206 11.51 -27.69 5.84
CA GLY A 206 11.00 -29.05 5.94
C GLY A 206 12.11 -30.11 5.80
N ILE A 207 12.97 -29.97 4.79
CA ILE A 207 14.08 -30.89 4.49
C ILE A 207 15.10 -30.92 5.64
N ILE A 208 15.55 -29.74 6.10
CA ILE A 208 16.59 -29.62 7.14
C ILE A 208 16.15 -30.27 8.45
N ASN A 209 14.88 -30.07 8.80
CA ASN A 209 14.32 -30.52 10.07
C ASN A 209 13.88 -31.98 10.06
N LYS A 210 13.86 -32.65 8.90
CA LYS A 210 13.37 -34.02 8.70
C LYS A 210 12.02 -34.28 9.38
N SER A 211 11.20 -33.23 9.51
CA SER A 211 9.92 -33.27 10.18
C SER A 211 8.98 -32.40 9.38
N PHE A 212 7.92 -33.02 8.88
CA PHE A 212 6.88 -32.37 8.08
C PHE A 212 6.10 -31.30 8.83
N PHE A 213 6.32 -31.10 10.13
CA PHE A 213 5.52 -30.15 10.93
C PHE A 213 6.34 -28.96 11.43
N LYS A 214 7.67 -29.07 11.52
CA LYS A 214 8.52 -28.00 12.06
C LYS A 214 8.58 -26.75 11.18
N TRP A 215 8.34 -26.85 9.88
CA TRP A 215 8.25 -25.68 9.00
C TRP A 215 7.12 -24.74 9.44
N SER A 216 5.96 -25.28 9.87
CA SER A 216 4.82 -24.49 10.34
C SER A 216 5.15 -23.67 11.61
N LEU A 217 6.03 -24.19 12.48
CA LEU A 217 6.49 -23.45 13.65
C LEU A 217 7.34 -22.24 13.23
N PHE A 218 8.34 -22.46 12.36
CA PHE A 218 9.23 -21.39 11.91
C PHE A 218 8.49 -20.35 11.07
N SER A 219 7.57 -20.78 10.19
CA SER A 219 6.68 -19.89 9.44
C SER A 219 5.73 -19.11 10.36
N GLY A 220 5.21 -19.73 11.42
CA GLY A 220 4.40 -19.05 12.42
C GLY A 220 5.17 -17.94 13.16
N ILE A 221 6.40 -18.24 13.60
CA ILE A 221 7.27 -17.26 14.26
C ILE A 221 7.61 -16.11 13.31
N SER A 222 7.98 -16.40 12.05
CA SER A 222 8.31 -15.34 11.09
C SER A 222 7.10 -14.44 10.81
N LEU A 223 5.89 -15.01 10.66
CA LEU A 223 4.69 -14.21 10.42
C LEU A 223 4.34 -13.29 11.59
N ILE A 224 4.52 -13.74 12.83
CA ILE A 224 4.32 -12.89 14.02
C ILE A 224 5.34 -11.75 14.03
N VAL A 225 6.62 -12.06 13.83
CA VAL A 225 7.69 -11.04 13.82
C VAL A 225 7.46 -10.04 12.69
N SER A 226 7.15 -10.51 11.47
CA SER A 226 6.82 -9.64 10.34
C SER A 226 5.55 -8.83 10.58
N GLY A 227 4.53 -9.41 11.23
CA GLY A 227 3.30 -8.70 11.59
C GLY A 227 3.56 -7.53 12.53
N VAL A 228 4.45 -7.69 13.52
CA VAL A 228 4.89 -6.60 14.40
C VAL A 228 5.69 -5.55 13.63
N ILE A 229 6.62 -5.96 12.77
CA ILE A 229 7.44 -5.03 11.97
C ILE A 229 6.53 -4.19 11.07
N VAL A 230 5.65 -4.83 10.30
CA VAL A 230 4.77 -4.16 9.34
C VAL A 230 3.68 -3.36 10.04
N GLY A 231 3.06 -3.89 11.09
CA GLY A 231 1.90 -3.25 11.72
C GLY A 231 2.24 -2.15 12.73
N VAL A 232 3.52 -2.05 13.14
CA VAL A 232 3.95 -1.07 14.15
C VAL A 232 5.19 -0.30 13.70
N ILE A 233 6.27 -1.00 13.33
CA ILE A 233 7.56 -0.36 13.07
C ILE A 233 7.54 0.44 11.76
N VAL A 234 7.03 -0.15 10.68
CA VAL A 234 6.95 0.52 9.38
C VAL A 234 6.07 1.79 9.46
N PRO A 235 4.84 1.75 10.00
CA PRO A 235 4.03 2.94 10.25
C PRO A 235 4.77 4.01 11.06
N MET A 236 5.48 3.62 12.13
CA MET A 236 6.25 4.56 12.94
C MET A 236 7.35 5.25 12.14
N ILE A 237 8.07 4.52 11.28
CA ILE A 237 9.08 5.09 10.38
C ILE A 237 8.42 6.04 9.38
N VAL A 238 7.30 5.62 8.78
CA VAL A 238 6.55 6.42 7.80
C VAL A 238 6.09 7.74 8.42
N ASN A 239 5.51 7.74 9.61
CA ASN A 239 5.07 8.96 10.31
C ASN A 239 6.24 9.92 10.64
N VAL A 240 7.44 9.40 10.88
CA VAL A 240 8.65 10.25 11.07
C VAL A 240 9.12 10.84 9.73
N VAL A 241 9.05 10.04 8.66
CA VAL A 241 9.41 10.46 7.30
C VAL A 241 8.39 11.45 6.74
N GLU A 242 7.11 11.32 7.10
CA GLU A 242 6.01 12.21 6.74
C GLU A 242 6.34 13.68 7.04
N VAL A 243 6.74 13.96 8.29
CA VAL A 243 7.13 15.29 8.74
C VAL A 243 8.33 15.83 7.95
N ALA A 244 9.25 14.96 7.54
CA ALA A 244 10.45 15.32 6.81
C ALA A 244 10.23 15.49 5.29
N ILE A 245 9.34 14.71 4.67
CA ILE A 245 9.02 14.72 3.24
C ILE A 245 7.98 15.79 2.94
N GLY A 246 6.89 15.88 3.71
CA GLY A 246 5.85 16.88 3.50
C GLY A 246 6.42 18.30 3.46
N GLN A 247 7.23 18.64 4.47
CA GLN A 247 7.87 19.97 4.55
C GLN A 247 8.93 20.24 3.47
N ARG A 248 9.52 19.21 2.85
CA ARG A 248 10.64 19.37 1.91
C ARG A 248 10.27 19.20 0.44
N ILE A 249 9.29 18.36 0.12
CA ILE A 249 8.94 18.00 -1.25
C ILE A 249 7.68 18.72 -1.71
N LEU A 250 6.65 18.78 -0.86
CA LEU A 250 5.35 19.33 -1.25
C LEU A 250 5.03 20.68 -0.58
N GLY A 251 5.77 21.07 0.46
CA GLY A 251 5.53 22.32 1.19
C GLY A 251 4.28 22.27 2.08
N THR A 252 3.66 21.09 2.21
CA THR A 252 2.44 20.81 2.96
C THR A 252 2.65 19.60 3.89
N THR A 253 1.81 19.45 4.91
CA THR A 253 1.79 18.21 5.71
C THR A 253 0.97 17.16 4.99
N ILE A 254 1.60 16.09 4.53
CA ILE A 254 0.93 14.98 3.84
C ILE A 254 0.57 13.95 4.89
N ASP A 255 -0.70 13.67 5.17
CA ASP A 255 -1.05 12.53 6.04
C ASP A 255 -0.91 11.21 5.26
N ILE A 256 0.04 10.35 5.65
CA ILE A 256 0.26 9.08 4.97
C ILE A 256 -0.69 8.02 5.54
N ALA A 257 -1.53 7.47 4.67
CA ALA A 257 -2.58 6.50 5.03
C ALA A 257 -2.04 5.10 5.41
N VAL A 258 -1.37 4.99 6.56
CA VAL A 258 -0.71 3.75 7.05
C VAL A 258 -1.66 2.70 7.63
N ASN A 259 -2.96 2.99 7.76
CA ASN A 259 -3.93 2.08 8.36
C ASN A 259 -3.97 0.70 7.69
N SER A 260 -3.76 0.66 6.37
CA SER A 260 -3.67 -0.58 5.59
C SER A 260 -2.51 -1.49 6.06
N LEU A 261 -1.36 -0.92 6.46
CA LEU A 261 -0.23 -1.68 7.02
C LEU A 261 -0.57 -2.25 8.39
N ASN A 262 -1.27 -1.48 9.23
CA ASN A 262 -1.67 -1.92 10.57
C ASN A 262 -2.57 -3.16 10.48
N ILE A 263 -3.59 -3.09 9.62
CA ILE A 263 -4.52 -4.21 9.38
C ILE A 263 -3.77 -5.42 8.80
N ALA A 264 -2.91 -5.22 7.81
CA ALA A 264 -2.12 -6.30 7.21
C ALA A 264 -1.16 -6.95 8.23
N GLY A 265 -0.56 -6.16 9.12
CA GLY A 265 0.27 -6.64 10.22
C GLY A 265 -0.49 -7.50 11.23
N ILE A 266 -1.72 -7.09 11.60
CA ILE A 266 -2.61 -7.86 12.46
C ILE A 266 -2.96 -9.20 11.81
N ILE A 267 -3.36 -9.19 10.53
CA ILE A 267 -3.69 -10.41 9.78
C ILE A 267 -2.48 -11.37 9.77
N CYS A 268 -1.27 -10.87 9.50
CA CYS A 268 -0.05 -11.68 9.53
C CYS A 268 0.19 -12.30 10.90
N ALA A 269 0.05 -11.53 11.98
CA ALA A 269 0.23 -12.02 13.35
C ALA A 269 -0.78 -13.12 13.70
N VAL A 270 -2.06 -12.94 13.32
CA VAL A 270 -3.13 -13.93 13.54
C VAL A 270 -2.84 -15.23 12.79
N ILE A 271 -2.47 -15.17 11.50
CA ILE A 271 -2.09 -16.36 10.72
C ILE A 271 -0.88 -17.05 11.37
N GLY A 272 0.10 -16.27 11.84
CA GLY A 272 1.26 -16.80 12.54
C GLY A 272 0.90 -17.59 13.81
N ILE A 273 -0.02 -17.06 14.63
CA ILE A 273 -0.54 -17.74 15.82
C ILE A 273 -1.24 -19.06 15.43
N VAL A 274 -2.09 -19.03 14.40
CA VAL A 274 -2.79 -20.22 13.90
C VAL A 274 -1.80 -21.30 13.46
N LEU A 275 -0.73 -20.95 12.73
CA LEU A 275 0.30 -21.92 12.31
C LEU A 275 1.04 -22.55 13.50
N ILE A 276 1.27 -21.78 14.57
CA ILE A 276 1.88 -22.33 15.80
C ILE A 276 0.93 -23.31 16.49
N ILE A 277 -0.37 -23.01 16.54
CA ILE A 277 -1.39 -23.91 17.08
C ILE A 277 -1.46 -25.21 16.27
N VAL A 278 -1.48 -25.11 14.94
CA VAL A 278 -1.47 -26.27 14.03
C VAL A 278 -0.23 -27.14 14.29
N TYR A 279 0.95 -26.52 14.42
CA TYR A 279 2.16 -27.24 14.80
C TYR A 279 2.01 -27.96 16.15
N ALA A 280 1.44 -27.29 17.17
CA ALA A 280 1.26 -27.88 18.49
C ALA A 280 0.34 -29.10 18.46
N ILE A 281 -0.75 -29.06 17.69
CA ILE A 281 -1.70 -30.16 17.51
C ILE A 281 -1.03 -31.34 16.78
N LEU A 282 -0.39 -31.06 15.63
CA LEU A 282 0.26 -32.09 14.82
C LEU A 282 1.43 -32.74 15.57
N ASN A 283 2.25 -31.95 16.25
CA ASN A 283 3.36 -32.48 17.05
C ASN A 283 2.87 -33.33 18.22
N ARG A 284 1.70 -33.03 18.83
CA ARG A 284 1.10 -33.90 19.86
C ARG A 284 0.56 -35.20 19.26
N ARG A 285 -0.10 -35.15 18.09
CA ARG A 285 -0.73 -36.32 17.45
C ARG A 285 0.27 -37.30 16.85
N TYR A 286 1.39 -36.81 16.31
CA TYR A 286 2.39 -37.63 15.61
C TYR A 286 3.64 -37.96 16.45
N ARG A 287 3.76 -37.45 17.68
CA ARG A 287 4.84 -37.83 18.63
C ARG A 287 4.87 -39.33 18.96
N THR A 288 3.74 -40.01 18.77
CA THR A 288 3.52 -41.42 19.11
C THR A 288 4.08 -42.39 18.06
N TYR A 289 4.36 -41.95 16.83
CA TYR A 289 4.89 -42.83 15.78
C TYR A 289 6.41 -43.05 15.85
N ASP A 290 7.18 -42.12 16.43
CA ASP A 290 8.64 -42.24 16.59
C ASP A 290 9.06 -43.28 17.66
N ARG A 291 8.12 -43.82 18.44
CA ARG A 291 8.41 -44.88 19.43
C ARG A 291 8.33 -46.30 18.90
N GLN A 292 7.85 -46.52 17.66
CA GLN A 292 7.68 -47.88 17.11
C GLN A 292 8.82 -48.32 16.17
N TYR A 293 9.87 -47.50 15.99
CA TYR A 293 11.03 -47.83 15.15
C TYR A 293 12.37 -47.84 15.92
N TYR A 294 12.34 -48.20 17.20
CA TYR A 294 13.53 -48.57 17.97
C TYR A 294 13.37 -49.96 18.56
#